data_AF-X1MVU0-F1
#
_entry.id   AF-X1MVU0-F1
#
_cell.length_a   1.000
_cell.length_b   1.000
_cell.length_c   1.000
_cell.angle_alpha   90.00
_cell.angle_beta   90.00
_cell.angle_gamma   90.00
#
_symmetry.space_group_name_H-M   'P 1'
#
loop_
_entity.id
_entity.type
_entity.pdbx_description
1 polymer ?
#
loop_
_entity_poly.entity_id
_entity_poly.type
_entity_poly.pdbx_seq_one_letter_code
_entity_poly.pdbx_strand_id
1 'polypeptide(L)'
;VFSKHYIAPPQTVIFYPDPHPEITCCDGHAARDYGSGIGDTWHEKRTRPGTMGAAHDRVDHIVFESYRIRDRWYSLLRSFLLFDTSIIPPTAVILGAHVRLYGSYKYDGLDLPDFGPVICNSFPISNTDIVAADYQNIGHELLSHEHIHIGDWKVGDWNEFNLNGYGLDRIAKGGITKFGIRDWRYDIQGVDPPWKSSKRMHISWRSAEDPDLYIPELVVTFQP
;
A
#
# COMPACT_ATOMS: atom_id res chain seq x y z
N VAL A 1 -10.72 -17.74 -47.46
CA VAL A 1 -11.11 -18.21 -46.11
C VAL A 1 -10.75 -17.09 -45.14
N PHE A 2 -11.70 -16.23 -44.79
CA PHE A 2 -11.46 -15.23 -43.74
C PHE A 2 -11.58 -15.95 -42.40
N SER A 3 -10.45 -16.30 -41.78
CA SER A 3 -10.48 -16.62 -40.36
C SER A 3 -10.97 -15.35 -39.65
N LYS A 4 -12.19 -15.40 -39.14
CA LYS A 4 -12.66 -14.38 -38.20
C LYS A 4 -11.64 -14.37 -37.06
N HIS A 5 -10.87 -13.30 -36.97
CA HIS A 5 -10.04 -13.02 -35.81
C HIS A 5 -11.02 -12.74 -34.68
N TYR A 6 -11.45 -13.80 -34.00
CA TYR A 6 -12.28 -13.69 -32.83
C TYR A 6 -11.39 -13.13 -31.73
N ILE A 7 -11.49 -11.83 -31.52
CA ILE A 7 -10.90 -11.18 -30.35
C ILE A 7 -11.79 -11.60 -29.18
N ALA A 8 -11.21 -12.28 -28.20
CA ALA A 8 -11.93 -12.62 -26.97
C ALA A 8 -12.51 -11.34 -26.36
N PRO A 9 -13.68 -11.35 -25.71
CA PRO A 9 -14.15 -10.15 -25.03
C PRO A 9 -13.23 -9.80 -23.84
N PRO A 10 -13.19 -8.54 -23.41
CA PRO A 10 -12.51 -8.15 -22.18
C PRO A 10 -12.98 -8.98 -20.97
N GLN A 11 -12.05 -9.28 -20.08
CA GLN A 11 -12.26 -10.02 -18.84
C GLN A 11 -11.99 -9.09 -17.66
N THR A 12 -12.74 -9.25 -16.57
CA THR A 12 -12.45 -8.61 -15.29
C THR A 12 -12.17 -9.68 -14.26
N VAL A 13 -11.03 -9.58 -13.59
CA VAL A 13 -10.62 -10.52 -12.54
C VAL A 13 -10.25 -9.74 -11.29
N ILE A 14 -10.56 -10.32 -10.13
CA ILE A 14 -10.18 -9.80 -8.82
C ILE A 14 -9.05 -10.67 -8.28
N PHE A 15 -7.99 -10.02 -7.83
CA PHE A 15 -6.83 -10.64 -7.21
C PHE A 15 -6.77 -10.26 -5.74
N TYR A 16 -6.25 -11.17 -4.93
CA TYR A 16 -6.10 -11.04 -3.48
C TYR A 16 -4.66 -11.41 -3.09
N PRO A 17 -4.09 -10.83 -2.02
CA PRO A 17 -2.92 -11.39 -1.36
C PRO A 17 -3.26 -12.73 -0.69
N ASP A 18 -2.28 -13.60 -0.49
CA ASP A 18 -2.49 -14.88 0.20
C ASP A 18 -2.56 -14.67 1.72
N PRO A 19 -3.46 -15.34 2.44
CA PRO A 19 -3.38 -15.43 3.90
C PRO A 19 -2.24 -16.37 4.33
N HIS A 20 -1.81 -16.25 5.57
CA HIS A 20 -0.73 -17.02 6.15
C HIS A 20 -1.12 -18.51 6.30
N PRO A 21 -0.26 -19.47 5.89
CA PRO A 21 1.04 -19.25 5.25
C PRO A 21 0.93 -18.82 3.77
N GLU A 22 1.69 -17.78 3.44
CA GLU A 22 1.72 -17.13 2.13
C GLU A 22 2.40 -18.04 1.10
N ILE A 23 1.79 -18.20 -0.08
CA ILE A 23 2.26 -19.16 -1.10
C ILE A 23 2.92 -18.44 -2.28
N THR A 24 2.31 -17.37 -2.77
CA THR A 24 2.66 -16.66 -4.00
C THR A 24 2.86 -15.17 -3.79
N CYS A 25 2.03 -14.56 -2.94
CA CYS A 25 2.00 -13.14 -2.67
C CYS A 25 1.59 -12.88 -1.20
N CYS A 26 1.76 -11.65 -0.72
CA CYS A 26 1.40 -11.23 0.63
C CYS A 26 0.94 -9.76 0.64
N ASP A 27 0.21 -9.37 1.68
CA ASP A 27 0.18 -7.98 2.15
C ASP A 27 1.05 -7.83 3.41
N GLY A 28 1.10 -6.65 3.98
CA GLY A 28 1.97 -6.38 5.12
C GLY A 28 2.50 -4.96 5.18
N HIS A 29 3.42 -4.75 6.11
CA HIS A 29 4.04 -3.46 6.33
C HIS A 29 5.47 -3.57 6.83
N ALA A 30 6.23 -2.51 6.58
CA ALA A 30 7.54 -2.30 7.18
C ALA A 30 7.58 -0.94 7.87
N ALA A 31 8.39 -0.84 8.93
CA ALA A 31 8.47 0.39 9.71
C ALA A 31 9.89 0.80 10.02
N ARG A 32 10.03 2.10 10.25
CA ARG A 32 11.11 2.69 11.03
C ARG A 32 10.56 3.08 12.40
N ASP A 33 10.55 2.15 13.33
CA ASP A 33 10.28 2.36 14.76
C ASP A 33 11.61 2.51 15.52
N TYR A 34 11.67 3.36 16.54
CA TYR A 34 12.87 3.61 17.33
C TYR A 34 12.83 3.02 18.76
N GLY A 35 11.70 2.51 19.26
CA GLY A 35 11.64 2.10 20.67
C GLY A 35 12.02 3.22 21.65
N SER A 36 12.58 2.90 22.83
CA SER A 36 12.83 3.83 23.96
C SER A 36 13.94 4.89 23.78
N GLY A 37 14.37 5.21 22.55
CA GLY A 37 15.41 6.20 22.26
C GLY A 37 14.95 7.66 22.22
N ILE A 38 15.62 8.50 21.41
CA ILE A 38 15.30 9.95 21.28
C ILE A 38 14.42 10.29 20.06
N GLY A 39 14.05 9.29 19.25
CA GLY A 39 13.32 9.46 18.00
C GLY A 39 14.20 9.97 16.84
N ASP A 40 13.70 9.81 15.62
CA ASP A 40 14.35 10.28 14.40
C ASP A 40 13.76 11.65 13.98
N THR A 41 14.51 12.49 13.27
CA THR A 41 13.89 13.57 12.48
C THR A 41 12.99 12.98 11.39
N TRP A 42 12.09 13.78 10.81
CA TRP A 42 11.26 13.30 9.70
C TRP A 42 12.10 12.89 8.48
N HIS A 43 13.13 13.67 8.15
CA HIS A 43 14.09 13.30 7.11
C HIS A 43 14.75 11.94 7.40
N GLU A 44 15.22 11.72 8.63
CA GLU A 44 15.79 10.43 9.05
C GLU A 44 14.78 9.29 8.99
N LYS A 45 13.50 9.53 9.34
CA LYS A 45 12.44 8.52 9.15
C LYS A 45 12.39 8.07 7.70
N ARG A 46 12.37 9.01 6.76
CA ARG A 46 12.23 8.68 5.34
C ARG A 46 13.47 8.01 4.74
N THR A 47 14.67 8.29 5.22
CA THR A 47 15.93 7.88 4.56
C THR A 47 16.69 6.76 5.26
N ARG A 48 16.46 6.51 6.56
CA ARG A 48 17.17 5.45 7.29
C ARG A 48 16.54 4.07 7.07
N PRO A 49 17.31 2.98 7.20
CA PRO A 49 16.78 1.61 7.09
C PRO A 49 15.67 1.33 8.12
N GLY A 50 14.71 0.50 7.74
CA GLY A 50 13.65 0.02 8.63
C GLY A 50 14.18 -0.80 9.80
N THR A 51 13.33 -1.03 10.79
CA THR A 51 13.64 -1.76 12.03
C THR A 51 12.70 -2.93 12.28
N MET A 52 11.57 -3.01 11.58
CA MET A 52 10.61 -4.10 11.66
C MET A 52 9.87 -4.28 10.33
N GLY A 53 9.33 -5.48 10.13
CA GLY A 53 8.37 -5.80 9.06
C GLY A 53 7.50 -6.98 9.49
N ALA A 54 6.31 -7.07 8.90
CA ALA A 54 5.36 -8.15 9.11
C ALA A 54 4.51 -8.36 7.84
N ALA A 55 4.19 -9.61 7.53
CA ALA A 55 3.34 -10.02 6.40
C ALA A 55 2.03 -10.73 6.80
N HIS A 56 1.81 -10.98 8.09
CA HIS A 56 0.70 -11.82 8.60
C HIS A 56 -0.02 -11.18 9.79
N ASP A 57 -0.07 -9.85 9.84
CA ASP A 57 -0.92 -9.14 10.80
C ASP A 57 -2.35 -9.05 10.28
N ARG A 58 -3.34 -9.00 11.17
CA ARG A 58 -4.78 -8.88 10.82
C ARG A 58 -5.19 -7.55 10.21
N VAL A 59 -4.30 -6.56 10.28
CA VAL A 59 -4.57 -5.18 9.90
C VAL A 59 -3.29 -4.56 9.38
N ASP A 60 -3.36 -4.02 8.18
CA ASP A 60 -2.32 -3.18 7.61
C ASP A 60 -2.65 -1.71 7.75
N HIS A 61 -1.62 -0.87 7.70
CA HIS A 61 -1.74 0.51 8.13
C HIS A 61 -0.63 1.43 7.63
N ILE A 62 -0.97 2.71 7.53
CA ILE A 62 0.00 3.80 7.55
C ILE A 62 -0.13 4.51 8.89
N VAL A 63 1.01 4.65 9.57
CA VAL A 63 1.09 5.29 10.87
C VAL A 63 2.26 6.24 10.92
N PHE A 64 1.98 7.46 11.38
CA PHE A 64 3.01 8.40 11.81
C PHE A 64 2.86 8.60 13.31
N GLU A 65 3.93 8.43 14.05
CA GLU A 65 3.93 8.70 15.49
C GLU A 65 5.01 9.71 15.82
N SER A 66 4.59 10.84 16.39
CA SER A 66 5.48 11.87 16.91
C SER A 66 5.97 11.48 18.30
N TYR A 67 7.24 11.78 18.58
CA TYR A 67 7.83 11.51 19.87
C TYR A 67 7.61 12.68 20.85
N ARG A 68 7.91 12.47 22.14
CA ARG A 68 7.80 13.52 23.18
C ARG A 68 8.84 14.63 23.05
N ILE A 69 9.92 14.38 22.31
CA ILE A 69 10.95 15.39 22.03
C ILE A 69 10.53 16.16 20.78
N ARG A 70 10.65 17.49 20.84
CA ARG A 70 10.27 18.39 19.74
C ARG A 70 10.94 17.98 18.42
N ASP A 71 10.14 17.96 17.35
CA ASP A 71 10.55 17.65 15.97
C ASP A 71 11.17 16.24 15.82
N ARG A 72 10.84 15.33 16.75
CA ARG A 72 11.23 13.92 16.69
C ARG A 72 10.02 13.04 16.47
N TRP A 73 10.26 11.96 15.75
CA TRP A 73 9.27 10.98 15.33
C TRP A 73 9.67 9.62 15.88
N TYR A 74 8.69 8.95 16.46
CA TYR A 74 8.81 7.62 17.02
C TYR A 74 8.69 6.56 15.93
N SER A 75 7.66 6.65 15.07
CA SER A 75 7.40 5.65 14.02
C SER A 75 6.92 6.25 12.71
N LEU A 76 7.33 5.61 11.61
CA LEU A 76 6.75 5.74 10.28
C LEU A 76 6.55 4.33 9.72
N LEU A 77 5.30 3.94 9.47
CA LEU A 77 4.89 2.66 8.91
C LEU A 77 4.40 2.84 7.47
N ARG A 78 4.82 1.93 6.60
CA ARG A 78 4.48 1.88 5.16
C ARG A 78 4.02 0.48 4.80
N SER A 79 2.98 0.36 3.98
CA SER A 79 2.39 -0.93 3.64
C SER A 79 2.71 -1.37 2.21
N PHE A 80 2.58 -2.68 2.00
CA PHE A 80 2.81 -3.37 0.74
C PHE A 80 1.56 -4.19 0.40
N LEU A 81 1.25 -4.27 -0.88
CA LEU A 81 0.19 -5.14 -1.40
C LEU A 81 0.73 -5.88 -2.62
N LEU A 82 0.78 -7.20 -2.55
CA LEU A 82 1.21 -8.04 -3.67
C LEU A 82 0.06 -8.93 -4.10
N PHE A 83 -0.03 -9.13 -5.41
CA PHE A 83 -1.10 -9.88 -6.04
C PHE A 83 -0.53 -10.84 -7.08
N ASP A 84 -0.92 -12.12 -7.04
CA ASP A 84 -0.58 -13.07 -8.09
C ASP A 84 -1.43 -12.84 -9.34
N THR A 85 -0.88 -12.04 -10.25
CA THR A 85 -1.45 -11.72 -11.56
C THR A 85 -0.93 -12.65 -12.66
N SER A 86 -0.38 -13.81 -12.32
CA SER A 86 0.24 -14.76 -13.27
C SER A 86 -0.72 -15.29 -14.33
N ILE A 87 -2.02 -15.30 -14.05
CA ILE A 87 -3.04 -15.73 -15.02
C ILE A 87 -3.21 -14.74 -16.18
N ILE A 88 -2.78 -13.48 -16.02
CA ILE A 88 -2.94 -12.47 -17.07
C ILE A 88 -1.95 -12.79 -18.20
N PRO A 89 -2.41 -13.06 -19.43
CA PRO A 89 -1.52 -13.40 -20.53
C PRO A 89 -0.49 -12.29 -20.79
N PRO A 90 0.78 -12.62 -21.11
CA PRO A 90 1.80 -11.61 -21.44
C PRO A 90 1.40 -10.66 -22.58
N THR A 91 0.58 -11.15 -23.52
CA THR A 91 0.06 -10.39 -24.66
C THR A 91 -1.16 -9.53 -24.35
N ALA A 92 -1.74 -9.68 -23.16
CA ALA A 92 -2.95 -8.96 -22.80
C ALA A 92 -2.72 -7.45 -22.73
N VAL A 93 -3.78 -6.71 -23.01
CA VAL A 93 -3.84 -5.25 -22.86
C VAL A 93 -4.69 -4.95 -21.62
N ILE A 94 -4.10 -4.29 -20.63
CA ILE A 94 -4.83 -3.81 -19.46
C ILE A 94 -5.68 -2.61 -19.88
N LEU A 95 -6.98 -2.67 -19.61
CA LEU A 95 -7.96 -1.65 -19.98
C LEU A 95 -8.33 -0.74 -18.81
N GLY A 96 -8.19 -1.23 -17.58
CA GLY A 96 -8.45 -0.47 -16.36
C GLY A 96 -8.23 -1.34 -15.13
N ALA A 97 -7.95 -0.68 -14.01
CA ALA A 97 -7.79 -1.37 -12.73
C ALA A 97 -7.98 -0.41 -11.55
N HIS A 98 -8.35 -0.97 -10.41
CA HIS A 98 -8.41 -0.25 -9.15
C HIS A 98 -8.05 -1.17 -7.98
N VAL A 99 -7.51 -0.57 -6.91
CA VAL A 99 -7.24 -1.25 -5.64
C VAL A 99 -8.33 -0.88 -4.64
N ARG A 100 -8.86 -1.84 -3.88
CA ARG A 100 -9.88 -1.59 -2.84
C ARG A 100 -9.38 -2.07 -1.49
N LEU A 101 -9.52 -1.22 -0.48
CA LEU A 101 -9.14 -1.51 0.91
C LEU A 101 -10.33 -1.31 1.83
N TYR A 102 -10.67 -2.33 2.62
CA TYR A 102 -11.76 -2.23 3.57
C TYR A 102 -11.26 -1.57 4.87
N GLY A 103 -11.65 -0.32 5.09
CA GLY A 103 -11.10 0.47 6.20
C GLY A 103 -11.55 -0.05 7.56
N SER A 104 -10.60 -0.21 8.49
CA SER A 104 -10.84 -0.76 9.83
C SER A 104 -10.73 0.30 10.93
N TYR A 105 -9.91 1.34 10.72
CA TYR A 105 -9.73 2.42 11.69
C TYR A 105 -9.19 3.69 11.04
N LYS A 106 -9.48 4.85 11.65
CA LYS A 106 -8.78 6.11 11.39
C LYS A 106 -8.69 6.98 12.64
N TYR A 107 -7.58 7.70 12.78
CA TYR A 107 -7.33 8.65 13.86
C TYR A 107 -6.33 9.71 13.42
N ASP A 108 -6.66 10.98 13.62
CA ASP A 108 -5.76 12.11 13.43
C ASP A 108 -5.54 12.83 14.76
N GLY A 109 -4.50 12.45 15.50
CA GLY A 109 -4.06 13.18 16.69
C GLY A 109 -3.07 14.30 16.38
N LEU A 110 -2.61 14.40 15.12
CA LEU A 110 -1.58 15.33 14.68
C LEU A 110 -2.17 16.56 14.00
N ASP A 111 -3.44 16.53 13.61
CA ASP A 111 -4.13 17.48 12.73
C ASP A 111 -3.31 17.71 11.45
N LEU A 112 -2.97 16.63 10.73
CA LEU A 112 -2.13 16.72 9.54
C LEU A 112 -2.98 17.17 8.34
N PRO A 113 -2.83 18.43 7.86
CA PRO A 113 -3.54 18.85 6.66
C PRO A 113 -3.09 18.00 5.47
N ASP A 114 -4.04 17.63 4.61
CA ASP A 114 -3.74 16.91 3.35
C ASP A 114 -3.03 15.55 3.53
N PHE A 115 -3.08 14.96 4.73
CA PHE A 115 -2.65 13.57 4.89
C PHE A 115 -3.60 12.65 4.12
N GLY A 116 -3.03 11.71 3.37
CA GLY A 116 -3.81 10.67 2.73
C GLY A 116 -2.97 9.58 2.08
N PRO A 117 -3.38 8.31 2.20
CA PRO A 117 -2.75 7.18 1.51
C PRO A 117 -2.86 7.35 0.00
N VAL A 118 -1.85 6.86 -0.71
CA VAL A 118 -1.82 6.75 -2.17
C VAL A 118 -1.13 5.45 -2.57
N ILE A 119 -1.52 4.90 -3.73
CA ILE A 119 -0.85 3.72 -4.28
C ILE A 119 0.42 4.17 -5.00
N CYS A 120 1.54 3.53 -4.67
CA CYS A 120 2.84 3.76 -5.29
C CYS A 120 3.51 2.44 -5.69
N ASN A 121 4.60 2.53 -6.45
CA ASN A 121 5.41 1.36 -6.80
C ASN A 121 6.14 0.78 -5.57
N SER A 122 6.32 -0.55 -5.54
CA SER A 122 7.11 -1.22 -4.50
C SER A 122 7.98 -2.34 -5.08
N PHE A 123 9.00 -2.71 -4.32
CA PHE A 123 10.01 -3.71 -4.71
C PHE A 123 10.46 -4.58 -3.52
N PRO A 124 9.54 -5.12 -2.69
CA PRO A 124 9.94 -5.99 -1.59
C PRO A 124 10.79 -7.16 -2.09
N ILE A 125 11.75 -7.56 -1.26
CA ILE A 125 12.75 -8.60 -1.55
C ILE A 125 12.08 -9.95 -1.80
N SER A 126 11.06 -10.28 -1.02
CA SER A 126 10.25 -11.47 -1.17
C SER A 126 8.88 -11.15 -1.79
N ASN A 127 8.21 -12.18 -2.30
CA ASN A 127 6.80 -12.09 -2.64
C ASN A 127 5.90 -12.56 -1.49
N THR A 128 6.42 -13.34 -0.55
CA THR A 128 5.64 -14.03 0.50
C THR A 128 6.06 -13.63 1.91
N ASP A 129 6.80 -12.54 2.05
CA ASP A 129 7.22 -11.99 3.34
C ASP A 129 7.58 -10.50 3.19
N ILE A 130 7.38 -9.73 4.24
CA ILE A 130 7.74 -8.32 4.33
C ILE A 130 8.64 -8.15 5.56
N VAL A 131 9.88 -7.74 5.32
CA VAL A 131 10.90 -7.62 6.36
C VAL A 131 11.35 -6.18 6.56
N ALA A 132 12.07 -5.89 7.64
CA ALA A 132 12.58 -4.55 7.95
C ALA A 132 13.39 -3.91 6.81
N ALA A 133 14.10 -4.72 6.02
CA ALA A 133 14.87 -4.24 4.86
C ALA A 133 13.98 -3.68 3.74
N ASP A 134 12.72 -4.10 3.66
CA ASP A 134 11.78 -3.63 2.63
C ASP A 134 11.29 -2.21 2.86
N TYR A 135 11.49 -1.65 4.06
CA TYR A 135 11.09 -0.28 4.39
C TYR A 135 11.60 0.78 3.40
N GLN A 136 12.78 0.57 2.80
CA GLN A 136 13.36 1.43 1.77
C GLN A 136 13.10 0.92 0.34
N ASN A 137 12.58 -0.30 0.18
CA ASN A 137 12.19 -0.89 -1.10
C ASN A 137 10.73 -0.56 -1.46
N ILE A 138 10.30 0.66 -1.14
CA ILE A 138 9.01 1.22 -1.50
C ILE A 138 9.24 2.56 -2.18
N GLY A 139 8.80 2.64 -3.42
CA GLY A 139 9.05 3.78 -4.27
C GLY A 139 8.12 4.96 -3.95
N HIS A 140 8.17 5.96 -4.82
CA HIS A 140 7.44 7.21 -4.69
C HIS A 140 6.66 7.55 -5.96
N GLU A 141 6.73 6.69 -6.99
CA GLU A 141 6.00 6.92 -8.24
C GLU A 141 4.53 6.62 -8.00
N LEU A 142 3.65 7.57 -8.29
CA LEU A 142 2.22 7.44 -8.07
C LEU A 142 1.59 6.52 -9.09
N LEU A 143 0.84 5.54 -8.61
CA LEU A 143 0.11 4.59 -9.44
C LEU A 143 -1.40 4.82 -9.43
N SER A 144 -1.94 5.60 -8.48
CA SER A 144 -3.34 6.05 -8.48
C SER A 144 -3.50 7.50 -8.96
N HIS A 145 -4.72 7.87 -9.36
CA HIS A 145 -5.03 9.25 -9.77
C HIS A 145 -5.00 10.24 -8.61
N GLU A 146 -5.48 9.82 -7.45
CA GLU A 146 -5.66 10.65 -6.26
C GLU A 146 -5.22 9.88 -5.02
N HIS A 147 -4.88 10.61 -3.97
CA HIS A 147 -4.83 10.10 -2.60
C HIS A 147 -6.21 10.25 -1.96
N ILE A 148 -6.52 9.39 -0.98
CA ILE A 148 -7.76 9.52 -0.21
C ILE A 148 -7.43 10.37 1.01
N HIS A 149 -8.01 11.56 1.14
CA HIS A 149 -7.82 12.37 2.34
C HIS A 149 -8.37 11.62 3.57
N ILE A 150 -7.73 11.81 4.73
CA ILE A 150 -8.20 11.14 5.97
C ILE A 150 -9.66 11.47 6.33
N GLY A 151 -10.12 12.69 6.00
CA GLY A 151 -11.53 13.08 6.17
C GLY A 151 -12.48 12.13 5.46
N ASP A 152 -12.09 11.68 4.26
CA ASP A 152 -12.88 10.86 3.35
C ASP A 152 -12.62 9.35 3.51
N TRP A 153 -11.56 8.96 4.24
CA TRP A 153 -11.31 7.56 4.55
C TRP A 153 -12.51 6.93 5.27
N LYS A 154 -13.07 5.87 4.69
CA LYS A 154 -14.24 5.18 5.21
C LYS A 154 -13.81 4.06 6.15
N VAL A 155 -14.49 3.97 7.29
CA VAL A 155 -14.32 2.86 8.26
C VAL A 155 -15.57 1.99 8.19
N GLY A 156 -15.40 0.68 8.07
CA GLY A 156 -16.48 -0.27 7.84
C GLY A 156 -17.01 -0.25 6.39
N ASP A 157 -16.22 0.23 5.44
CA ASP A 157 -16.55 0.26 4.01
C ASP A 157 -15.27 0.26 3.15
N TRP A 158 -15.43 0.06 1.84
CA TRP A 158 -14.36 0.05 0.85
C TRP A 158 -13.90 1.45 0.46
N ASN A 159 -12.58 1.63 0.48
CA ASN A 159 -11.85 2.77 -0.05
C ASN A 159 -11.21 2.33 -1.38
N GLU A 160 -11.51 3.04 -2.47
CA GLU A 160 -11.09 2.66 -3.82
C GLU A 160 -10.04 3.62 -4.38
N PHE A 161 -8.97 3.05 -4.92
CA PHE A 161 -7.88 3.75 -5.60
C PHE A 161 -7.89 3.37 -7.07
N ASN A 162 -8.42 4.27 -7.91
CA ASN A 162 -8.37 4.10 -9.35
C ASN A 162 -6.93 4.28 -9.86
N LEU A 163 -6.40 3.27 -10.55
CA LEU A 163 -5.05 3.31 -11.09
C LEU A 163 -4.98 4.25 -12.29
N ASN A 164 -3.93 5.07 -12.33
CA ASN A 164 -3.62 5.92 -13.47
C ASN A 164 -2.90 5.10 -14.57
N GLY A 165 -2.60 5.73 -15.72
CA GLY A 165 -1.92 5.04 -16.83
C GLY A 165 -0.60 4.37 -16.43
N TYR A 166 0.19 5.01 -15.56
CA TYR A 166 1.44 4.44 -15.04
C TYR A 166 1.19 3.26 -14.09
N GLY A 167 0.11 3.32 -13.31
CA GLY A 167 -0.38 2.20 -12.50
C GLY A 167 -0.79 0.99 -13.34
N LEU A 168 -1.48 1.21 -14.46
CA LEU A 168 -1.85 0.12 -15.39
C LEU A 168 -0.63 -0.55 -15.99
N ASP A 169 0.39 0.22 -16.38
CA ASP A 169 1.66 -0.29 -16.90
C ASP A 169 2.44 -1.09 -15.85
N ARG A 170 2.14 -0.91 -14.57
CA ARG A 170 2.80 -1.61 -13.45
C ARG A 170 2.15 -2.94 -13.08
N ILE A 171 0.98 -3.26 -13.63
CA ILE A 171 0.35 -4.58 -13.45
C ILE A 171 1.19 -5.62 -14.20
N ALA A 172 1.72 -6.60 -13.46
CA ALA A 172 2.50 -7.67 -14.01
C ALA A 172 1.61 -8.64 -14.81
N LYS A 173 2.02 -8.97 -16.03
CA LYS A 173 1.36 -9.99 -16.85
C LYS A 173 2.20 -11.25 -16.80
N GLY A 174 1.66 -12.35 -16.27
CA GLY A 174 2.41 -13.59 -16.07
C GLY A 174 3.32 -13.59 -14.82
N GLY A 175 3.06 -12.72 -13.84
CA GLY A 175 3.83 -12.68 -12.59
C GLY A 175 3.11 -11.93 -11.47
N ILE A 176 3.87 -11.47 -10.47
CA ILE A 176 3.36 -10.79 -9.28
C ILE A 176 3.30 -9.28 -9.50
N THR A 177 2.12 -8.69 -9.32
CA THR A 177 1.94 -7.24 -9.25
C THR A 177 2.28 -6.77 -7.83
N LYS A 178 3.10 -5.72 -7.71
CA LYS A 178 3.59 -5.21 -6.42
C LYS A 178 3.30 -3.72 -6.27
N PHE A 179 2.53 -3.40 -5.25
CA PHE A 179 2.20 -2.03 -4.87
C PHE A 179 2.68 -1.72 -3.47
N GLY A 180 2.90 -0.44 -3.22
CA GLY A 180 3.15 0.13 -1.91
C GLY A 180 2.07 1.15 -1.59
N ILE A 181 1.85 1.38 -0.30
CA ILE A 181 0.95 2.43 0.18
C ILE A 181 1.75 3.33 1.11
N ARG A 182 1.79 4.61 0.76
CA ARG A 182 2.44 5.67 1.52
C ARG A 182 1.51 6.85 1.63
N ASP A 183 1.78 7.71 2.59
CA ASP A 183 1.16 9.04 2.60
C ASP A 183 1.75 9.92 1.48
N TRP A 184 0.86 10.62 0.78
CA TRP A 184 1.19 11.51 -0.33
C TRP A 184 2.06 12.70 0.09
N ARG A 185 1.64 13.41 1.15
CA ARG A 185 2.10 14.78 1.41
C ARG A 185 3.42 14.85 2.15
N TYR A 186 3.57 14.05 3.18
CA TYR A 186 4.70 14.12 4.10
C TYR A 186 5.71 13.04 3.80
N ASP A 187 5.27 11.85 3.40
CA ASP A 187 6.17 10.75 3.10
C ASP A 187 6.70 10.80 1.64
N ILE A 188 5.81 10.82 0.64
CA ILE A 188 6.21 10.88 -0.79
C ILE A 188 6.81 12.25 -1.15
N GLN A 189 6.06 13.35 -0.98
CA GLN A 189 6.59 14.69 -1.30
C GLN A 189 7.65 15.17 -0.30
N GLY A 190 7.73 14.53 0.86
CA GLY A 190 8.80 14.74 1.80
C GLY A 190 8.71 16.02 2.62
N VAL A 191 7.53 16.61 2.75
CA VAL A 191 7.32 17.74 3.65
C VAL A 191 7.33 17.28 5.10
N ASP A 192 7.93 18.09 5.96
CA ASP A 192 7.96 17.83 7.39
C ASP A 192 6.54 18.01 7.98
N PRO A 193 5.99 16.99 8.67
CA PRO A 193 4.69 17.11 9.28
C PRO A 193 4.72 18.05 10.48
N PRO A 194 3.62 18.78 10.76
CA PRO A 194 3.45 19.48 12.02
C PRO A 194 3.69 18.54 13.21
N TRP A 195 4.61 18.90 14.09
CA TRP A 195 4.91 18.11 15.27
C TRP A 195 3.98 18.47 16.44
N LYS A 196 3.52 17.47 17.16
CA LYS A 196 2.87 17.60 18.47
C LYS A 196 3.44 16.55 19.41
N SER A 197 3.51 16.85 20.71
CA SER A 197 4.09 15.88 21.66
C SER A 197 3.24 14.61 21.77
N SER A 198 3.85 13.47 21.48
CA SER A 198 3.26 12.13 21.73
C SER A 198 1.90 11.93 21.07
N LYS A 199 1.78 12.33 19.80
CA LYS A 199 0.57 12.16 18.98
C LYS A 199 0.80 11.21 17.82
N ARG A 200 -0.29 10.67 17.30
CA ARG A 200 -0.30 9.70 16.20
C ARG A 200 -1.28 10.11 15.12
N MET A 201 -0.90 9.88 13.87
CA MET A 201 -1.77 9.73 12.71
C MET A 201 -1.85 8.23 12.38
N HIS A 202 -3.05 7.71 12.20
CA HIS A 202 -3.26 6.28 11.93
C HIS A 202 -4.44 6.10 11.00
N ILE A 203 -4.20 5.40 9.89
CA ILE A 203 -5.24 4.77 9.09
C ILE A 203 -4.93 3.30 8.94
N SER A 204 -5.96 2.47 8.94
CA SER A 204 -5.78 1.04 8.76
C SER A 204 -6.92 0.40 7.98
N TRP A 205 -6.63 -0.76 7.41
CA TRP A 205 -7.56 -1.60 6.66
C TRP A 205 -7.35 -3.07 7.02
N ARG A 206 -8.31 -3.90 6.63
CA ARG A 206 -8.24 -5.36 6.79
C ARG A 206 -7.22 -5.96 5.83
N SER A 207 -6.45 -6.93 6.31
CA SER A 207 -5.44 -7.65 5.53
C SER A 207 -5.96 -9.00 5.03
N ALA A 208 -5.11 -9.78 4.36
CA ALA A 208 -5.38 -11.17 3.99
C ALA A 208 -5.68 -12.07 5.20
N GLU A 209 -5.19 -11.73 6.40
CA GLU A 209 -5.44 -12.47 7.64
C GLU A 209 -6.81 -12.19 8.29
N ASP A 210 -7.65 -11.35 7.68
CA ASP A 210 -8.96 -11.02 8.21
C ASP A 210 -9.92 -12.23 8.11
N PRO A 211 -10.48 -12.72 9.24
CA PRO A 211 -11.35 -13.90 9.23
C PRO A 211 -12.72 -13.63 8.57
N ASP A 212 -13.12 -12.37 8.44
CA ASP A 212 -14.37 -11.95 7.81
C ASP A 212 -14.21 -11.78 6.28
N LEU A 213 -13.02 -12.06 5.73
CA LEU A 213 -12.67 -12.04 4.31
C LEU A 213 -12.79 -10.66 3.64
N TYR A 214 -12.64 -9.57 4.39
CA TYR A 214 -12.51 -8.23 3.82
C TYR A 214 -11.08 -7.96 3.34
N ILE A 215 -10.60 -8.79 2.43
CA ILE A 215 -9.19 -8.84 1.98
C ILE A 215 -8.93 -7.73 0.93
N PRO A 216 -7.74 -7.10 0.90
CA PRO A 216 -7.39 -6.15 -0.16
C PRO A 216 -7.64 -6.71 -1.57
N GLU A 217 -8.25 -5.91 -2.44
CA GLU A 217 -8.60 -6.31 -3.80
C GLU A 217 -7.78 -5.53 -4.82
N LEU A 218 -7.23 -6.22 -5.81
CA LEU A 218 -6.84 -5.64 -7.09
C LEU A 218 -7.82 -6.12 -8.16
N VAL A 219 -8.66 -5.22 -8.65
CA VAL A 219 -9.60 -5.51 -9.73
C VAL A 219 -8.98 -5.06 -11.05
N VAL A 220 -8.82 -5.98 -12.00
CA VAL A 220 -8.20 -5.70 -13.30
C VAL A 220 -9.13 -6.11 -14.42
N THR A 221 -9.40 -5.17 -15.32
CA THR A 221 -10.05 -5.43 -16.61
C THR A 221 -8.99 -5.47 -17.70
N PHE A 222 -8.90 -6.58 -18.45
CA PHE A 222 -7.93 -6.75 -19.53
C PHE A 222 -8.54 -7.45 -20.74
N GLN A 223 -7.95 -7.18 -21.90
CA GLN A 223 -8.21 -7.84 -23.16
C GLN A 223 -7.15 -8.94 -23.35
N PRO A 224 -7.51 -10.24 -23.36
CA PRO A 224 -6.57 -11.34 -23.57
C PRO A 224 -5.80 -11.25 -24.89
#